data_AF-X1LLI7-F1
#
_entry.id   AF-X1LLI7-F1
#
_cell.length_a   1.000
_cell.length_b   1.000
_cell.length_c   1.000
_cell.angle_alpha   90.00
_cell.angle_beta   90.00
_cell.angle_gamma   90.00
#
_symmetry.space_group_name_H-M   'P 1'
#
loop_
_entity.id
_entity.type
_entity.pdbx_description
1 polymer ?
#
loop_
_entity_poly.entity_id
_entity_poly.type
_entity_poly.pdbx_seq_one_letter_code
_entity_poly.pdbx_strand_id
1 'polypeptide(L)'
;MLSFLARRLLLGILTLFGVILITFILVRIVPSDPAAQWVGGRATPEQVEAAREELGLDKPIYVQLGRYIRDLLKGNLGYSLMTHQPVIKELKNRFPATLELVLISCITALLIGLPLGVISAKAKNSWIDHFSRFFSIGAISIPTFWLALVLQLIFFMLLEVLPSGGQLSMKIKLFQDIPHVTGFMFLNCDISFLFKQKTFFSSKITSPEVGSSNLKIVFTKVLFPHPDSPTTPRVSPFFIFRVTPSTALIQSLTREGNPEYTGKYFFKFLIANAA
;
A
#
# COMPACT_ATOMS: atom_id res chain seq x y z
N MET A 1 19.96 -16.18 -30.60
CA MET A 1 19.59 -15.42 -29.39
C MET A 1 19.58 -13.91 -29.64
N LEU A 2 20.65 -13.32 -30.19
CA LEU A 2 20.71 -11.88 -30.47
C LEU A 2 19.67 -11.41 -31.50
N SER A 3 19.45 -12.18 -32.58
CA SER A 3 18.40 -11.92 -33.58
C SER A 3 16.98 -11.97 -32.99
N PHE A 4 16.73 -12.89 -32.06
CA PHE A 4 15.46 -12.99 -31.35
C PHE A 4 15.23 -11.78 -30.42
N LEU A 5 16.26 -11.38 -29.67
CA LEU A 5 16.19 -10.21 -28.80
C LEU A 5 15.97 -8.93 -29.60
N ALA A 6 16.72 -8.75 -30.70
CA ALA A 6 16.55 -7.61 -31.61
C ALA A 6 15.14 -7.54 -32.22
N ARG A 7 14.61 -8.68 -32.70
CA ARG A 7 13.24 -8.75 -33.22
C ARG A 7 12.22 -8.37 -32.15
N ARG A 8 12.40 -8.82 -30.91
CA ARG A 8 11.49 -8.53 -29.80
C ARG A 8 11.55 -7.06 -29.36
N LEU A 9 12.75 -6.48 -29.31
CA LEU A 9 12.94 -5.04 -29.03
C LEU A 9 12.33 -4.18 -30.14
N LEU A 10 12.53 -4.55 -31.40
CA LEU A 10 11.98 -3.81 -32.54
C LEU A 10 10.44 -3.87 -32.55
N LEU A 11 9.85 -5.05 -32.26
CA LEU A 11 8.41 -5.17 -32.06
C LEU A 11 7.92 -4.32 -30.88
N GLY A 12 8.67 -4.27 -29.78
CA GLY A 12 8.35 -3.42 -28.62
C GLY A 12 8.40 -1.92 -28.94
N ILE A 13 9.39 -1.48 -29.72
CA ILE A 13 9.47 -0.08 -30.17
C ILE A 13 8.31 0.24 -31.10
N LEU A 14 7.96 -0.67 -32.02
CA LEU A 14 6.84 -0.49 -32.94
C LEU A 14 5.50 -0.43 -32.21
N THR A 15 5.30 -1.26 -31.19
CA THR A 15 4.08 -1.21 -30.37
C THR A 15 4.00 0.07 -29.55
N LEU A 16 5.11 0.50 -28.91
CA LEU A 16 5.16 1.76 -28.19
C LEU A 16 4.88 2.96 -29.11
N PHE A 17 5.47 2.98 -30.30
CA PHE A 17 5.21 4.00 -31.29
C PHE A 17 3.73 4.00 -31.73
N GLY A 18 3.15 2.83 -31.96
CA GLY A 18 1.73 2.69 -32.27
C GLY A 18 0.83 3.22 -31.15
N VAL A 19 1.13 2.88 -29.88
CA VAL A 19 0.39 3.39 -28.72
C VAL A 19 0.53 4.90 -28.60
N ILE A 20 1.74 5.45 -28.76
CA ILE A 20 1.98 6.90 -28.75
C ILE A 20 1.14 7.58 -29.83
N LEU A 21 1.18 7.07 -31.07
CA LEU A 21 0.45 7.66 -32.19
C LEU A 21 -1.07 7.59 -31.97
N ILE A 22 -1.60 6.43 -31.58
CA ILE A 22 -3.03 6.23 -31.34
C ILE A 22 -3.51 7.12 -30.19
N THR A 23 -2.81 7.11 -29.05
CA THR A 23 -3.19 7.95 -27.90
C THR A 23 -3.09 9.43 -28.23
N PHE A 24 -2.05 9.84 -28.95
CA PHE A 24 -1.86 11.21 -29.43
C PHE A 24 -3.03 11.66 -30.31
N ILE A 25 -3.48 10.82 -31.25
CA ILE A 25 -4.61 11.12 -32.14
C ILE A 25 -5.92 11.13 -31.35
N LEU A 26 -6.16 10.12 -30.50
CA LEU A 26 -7.38 10.02 -29.70
C LEU A 26 -7.62 11.27 -28.85
N VAL A 27 -6.59 11.81 -28.21
CA VAL A 27 -6.71 13.04 -27.40
C VAL A 27 -7.12 14.26 -28.24
N ARG A 28 -6.82 14.31 -29.55
CA ARG A 28 -7.28 15.40 -30.44
C ARG A 28 -8.63 15.15 -31.09
N ILE A 29 -9.02 13.89 -31.28
CA ILE A 29 -10.31 13.54 -31.90
C ILE A 29 -11.45 13.67 -30.88
N VAL A 30 -11.19 13.33 -29.62
CA VAL A 30 -12.16 13.51 -28.55
C VAL A 30 -12.54 14.99 -28.49
N PRO A 31 -13.85 15.34 -28.39
CA PRO A 31 -14.33 16.71 -28.33
C PRO A 31 -14.00 17.36 -26.97
N SER A 32 -12.72 17.49 -26.68
CA SER A 32 -12.14 18.11 -25.51
C SER A 32 -11.03 19.03 -26.00
N ASP A 33 -11.21 20.35 -25.87
CA ASP A 33 -10.15 21.30 -26.18
C ASP A 33 -9.06 21.22 -25.09
N PRO A 34 -7.82 20.76 -25.40
CA PRO A 34 -6.76 20.65 -24.40
C PRO A 34 -6.36 22.00 -23.82
N ALA A 35 -6.50 23.10 -24.57
CA ALA A 35 -6.23 24.46 -24.07
C ALA A 35 -7.30 24.87 -23.05
N ALA A 36 -8.58 24.57 -23.31
CA ALA A 36 -9.65 24.83 -22.36
C ALA A 36 -9.52 23.97 -21.09
N GLN A 37 -9.01 22.74 -21.20
CA GLN A 37 -8.72 21.91 -20.03
C GLN A 37 -7.56 22.46 -19.19
N TRP A 38 -6.53 23.02 -19.83
CA TRP A 38 -5.39 23.62 -19.15
C TRP A 38 -5.77 24.86 -18.34
N VAL A 39 -6.63 25.72 -18.86
CA VAL A 39 -7.05 26.94 -18.13
C VAL A 39 -8.25 26.69 -17.21
N GLY A 40 -9.03 25.64 -17.48
CA GLY A 40 -10.20 25.24 -16.73
C GLY A 40 -11.52 25.83 -17.25
N GLY A 41 -12.64 25.28 -16.78
CA GLY A 41 -13.98 25.56 -17.35
C GLY A 41 -14.56 26.97 -17.13
N ARG A 42 -13.83 27.89 -16.50
CA ARG A 42 -14.22 29.31 -16.29
C ARG A 42 -13.33 30.31 -17.02
N ALA A 43 -12.44 29.83 -17.90
CA ALA A 43 -11.50 30.66 -18.65
C ALA A 43 -12.21 31.63 -19.60
N THR A 44 -11.67 32.85 -19.75
CA THR A 44 -12.09 33.74 -20.85
C THR A 44 -11.54 33.21 -22.18
N PRO A 45 -12.18 33.52 -23.33
CA PRO A 45 -11.69 33.09 -24.64
C PRO A 45 -10.24 33.52 -24.90
N GLU A 46 -9.85 34.70 -24.41
CA GLU A 46 -8.48 35.23 -24.53
C GLU A 46 -7.46 34.35 -23.79
N GLN A 47 -7.81 33.86 -22.61
CA GLN A 47 -6.94 32.96 -21.84
C GLN A 47 -6.79 31.60 -22.51
N VAL A 48 -7.85 31.11 -23.18
CA VAL A 48 -7.80 29.84 -23.92
C VAL A 48 -6.88 29.96 -25.14
N GLU A 49 -6.94 31.06 -25.90
CA GLU A 49 -6.02 31.26 -27.02
C GLU A 49 -4.57 31.44 -26.56
N ALA A 50 -4.33 32.19 -25.47
CA ALA A 50 -3.00 32.30 -24.88
C ALA A 50 -2.43 30.93 -24.46
N ALA A 51 -3.25 30.08 -23.85
CA ALA A 51 -2.88 28.71 -23.52
C ALA A 51 -2.65 27.84 -24.76
N ARG A 52 -3.38 28.08 -25.85
CA ARG A 52 -3.22 27.35 -27.11
C ARG A 52 -1.85 27.62 -27.74
N GLU A 53 -1.40 28.88 -27.70
CA GLU A 53 -0.06 29.27 -28.14
C GLU A 53 1.02 28.70 -27.21
N GLU A 54 0.84 28.79 -25.89
CA GLU A 54 1.78 28.28 -24.89
C GLU A 54 2.00 26.76 -25.05
N LEU A 55 0.91 26.00 -25.23
CA LEU A 55 0.94 24.55 -25.42
C LEU A 55 1.40 24.15 -26.85
N GLY A 56 1.55 25.11 -27.76
CA GLY A 56 1.93 24.87 -29.15
C GLY A 56 0.88 24.12 -29.97
N LEU A 57 -0.40 24.26 -29.58
CA LEU A 57 -1.56 23.63 -30.22
C LEU A 57 -1.98 24.35 -31.51
N ASP A 58 -1.47 25.56 -31.72
CA ASP A 58 -1.55 26.37 -32.96
C ASP A 58 -0.83 25.71 -34.16
N LYS A 59 0.11 24.80 -33.89
CA LYS A 59 0.98 24.21 -34.92
C LYS A 59 0.33 23.01 -35.61
N PRO A 60 0.73 22.69 -36.85
CA PRO A 60 0.28 21.50 -37.54
C PRO A 60 0.53 20.22 -36.71
N ILE A 61 -0.38 19.25 -36.80
CA ILE A 61 -0.40 18.03 -35.95
C ILE A 61 0.92 17.25 -36.00
N TYR A 62 1.59 17.21 -37.15
CA TYR A 62 2.87 16.51 -37.32
C TYR A 62 4.01 17.22 -36.57
N VAL A 63 3.99 18.55 -36.46
CA VAL A 63 4.95 19.33 -35.67
C VAL A 63 4.74 19.08 -34.18
N GLN A 64 3.48 19.03 -33.75
CA GLN A 64 3.13 18.69 -32.36
C GLN A 64 3.61 17.28 -31.99
N LEU A 65 3.43 16.30 -32.88
CA LEU A 65 3.88 14.93 -32.66
C LEU A 65 5.40 14.85 -32.60
N GLY A 66 6.11 15.51 -33.53
CA GLY A 66 7.57 15.56 -33.53
C GLY A 66 8.12 16.18 -32.24
N ARG A 67 7.51 17.27 -31.74
CA ARG A 67 7.87 17.87 -30.45
C ARG A 67 7.64 16.88 -29.30
N TYR A 68 6.47 16.26 -29.25
CA TYR A 68 6.13 15.29 -28.21
C TYR A 68 7.11 14.11 -28.16
N ILE A 69 7.42 13.50 -29.32
CA ILE A 69 8.38 12.39 -29.40
C ILE A 69 9.77 12.83 -28.97
N ARG A 70 10.23 14.01 -29.39
CA ARG A 70 11.54 14.55 -29.00
C ARG A 70 11.64 14.73 -27.48
N ASP A 71 10.59 15.23 -26.85
CA ASP A 71 10.57 15.49 -25.41
C ASP A 71 10.51 14.15 -24.63
N LEU A 72 9.73 13.18 -25.12
CA LEU A 72 9.71 11.78 -24.64
C LEU A 72 11.10 11.12 -24.68
N LEU A 73 11.84 11.27 -25.78
CA LEU A 73 13.19 10.72 -25.93
C LEU A 73 14.20 11.35 -24.94
N LYS A 74 13.95 12.58 -24.49
CA LYS A 74 14.74 13.25 -23.44
C LYS A 74 14.29 12.88 -22.03
N GLY A 75 13.29 12.00 -21.88
CA GLY A 75 12.70 11.63 -20.60
C GLY A 75 11.72 12.68 -20.04
N ASN A 76 11.34 13.68 -20.83
CA ASN A 76 10.32 14.65 -20.45
C ASN A 76 8.93 14.16 -20.90
N LEU A 77 8.15 13.66 -19.93
CA LEU A 77 6.77 13.20 -20.14
C LEU A 77 5.74 14.34 -20.16
N GLY A 78 6.17 15.59 -19.91
CA GLY A 78 5.32 16.76 -19.82
C GLY A 78 4.60 16.90 -18.48
N TYR A 79 3.54 17.71 -18.50
CA TYR A 79 2.72 18.06 -17.35
C TYR A 79 1.30 17.52 -17.53
N SER A 80 0.68 17.14 -16.42
CA SER A 80 -0.74 16.76 -16.39
C SER A 80 -1.63 17.98 -16.65
N LEU A 81 -2.60 17.85 -17.55
CA LEU A 81 -3.59 18.89 -17.83
C LEU A 81 -4.54 19.17 -16.66
N MET A 82 -4.71 18.19 -15.75
CA MET A 82 -5.65 18.29 -14.63
C MET A 82 -4.99 18.81 -13.35
N THR A 83 -3.74 18.41 -13.10
CA THR A 83 -3.06 18.66 -11.82
C THR A 83 -1.88 19.63 -11.96
N HIS A 84 -1.50 19.98 -13.19
CA HIS A 84 -0.33 20.81 -13.51
C HIS A 84 1.00 20.31 -12.91
N GLN A 85 1.08 19.02 -12.54
CA GLN A 85 2.29 18.42 -12.02
C GLN A 85 3.06 17.68 -13.12
N PRO A 86 4.40 17.56 -13.00
CA PRO A 86 5.18 16.71 -13.88
C PRO A 86 4.64 15.27 -13.86
N VAL A 87 4.35 14.70 -15.02
CA VAL A 87 3.74 13.35 -15.16
C VAL A 87 4.63 12.29 -14.50
N ILE A 88 5.96 12.46 -14.56
CA ILE A 88 6.91 11.54 -13.92
C ILE A 88 6.73 11.46 -12.40
N LYS A 89 6.33 12.57 -11.75
CA LYS A 89 6.09 12.61 -10.31
C LYS A 89 4.79 11.88 -9.96
N GLU A 90 3.75 12.10 -10.75
CA GLU A 90 2.48 11.37 -10.57
C GLU A 90 2.66 9.87 -10.79
N LEU A 91 3.40 9.48 -11.83
CA LEU A 91 3.67 8.09 -12.11
C LEU A 91 4.40 7.43 -10.95
N LYS A 92 5.45 8.08 -10.42
CA LYS A 92 6.17 7.59 -9.22
C LYS A 92 5.25 7.42 -8.00
N ASN A 93 4.31 8.34 -7.80
CA ASN A 93 3.38 8.26 -6.67
C ASN A 93 2.34 7.14 -6.83
N ARG A 94 1.93 6.83 -8.06
CA ARG A 94 0.92 5.78 -8.34
C ARG A 94 1.53 4.39 -8.57
N PHE A 95 2.80 4.33 -8.97
CA PHE A 95 3.48 3.10 -9.35
C PHE A 95 3.47 2.01 -8.26
N PRO A 96 3.76 2.29 -6.97
CA PRO A 96 3.73 1.28 -5.92
C PRO A 96 2.37 0.58 -5.81
N ALA A 97 1.29 1.34 -5.90
CA ALA A 97 -0.06 0.79 -5.80
C ALA A 97 -0.45 -0.06 -7.01
N THR A 98 -0.02 0.31 -8.22
CA THR A 98 -0.22 -0.54 -9.40
C THR A 98 0.58 -1.84 -9.28
N LEU A 99 1.83 -1.76 -8.80
CA LEU A 99 2.64 -2.95 -8.55
C LEU A 99 1.99 -3.88 -7.53
N GLU A 100 1.51 -3.33 -6.43
CA GLU A 100 0.80 -4.06 -5.38
C GLU A 100 -0.40 -4.82 -5.93
N LEU A 101 -1.23 -4.12 -6.70
CA LEU A 101 -2.43 -4.69 -7.31
C LEU A 101 -2.09 -5.80 -8.30
N VAL A 102 -1.06 -5.61 -9.13
CA VAL A 102 -0.59 -6.64 -10.07
C VAL A 102 -0.05 -7.86 -9.34
N LEU A 103 0.76 -7.67 -8.29
CA LEU A 103 1.33 -8.77 -7.53
C LEU A 103 0.25 -9.60 -6.83
N ILE A 104 -0.68 -8.95 -6.13
CA ILE A 104 -1.79 -9.63 -5.45
C ILE A 104 -2.67 -10.37 -6.47
N SER A 105 -2.98 -9.73 -7.61
CA SER A 105 -3.76 -10.35 -8.69
C SER A 105 -3.05 -11.58 -9.27
N CYS A 106 -1.74 -11.49 -9.49
CA CYS A 106 -0.93 -12.58 -10.02
C CYS A 106 -0.87 -13.76 -9.06
N ILE A 107 -0.59 -13.50 -7.77
CA ILE A 107 -0.58 -14.52 -6.72
C ILE A 107 -1.95 -15.20 -6.65
N THR A 108 -3.03 -14.43 -6.62
CA THR A 108 -4.40 -14.96 -6.56
C THR A 108 -4.72 -15.79 -7.80
N ALA A 109 -4.34 -15.34 -9.00
CA ALA A 109 -4.52 -16.08 -10.23
C ALA A 109 -3.73 -17.39 -10.24
N LEU A 110 -2.51 -17.41 -9.70
CA LEU A 110 -1.71 -18.63 -9.58
C LEU A 110 -2.29 -19.58 -8.52
N LEU A 111 -2.75 -19.07 -7.38
CA LEU A 111 -3.28 -19.89 -6.29
C LEU A 111 -4.65 -20.50 -6.60
N ILE A 112 -5.49 -19.81 -7.37
CA ILE A 112 -6.85 -20.27 -7.68
C ILE A 112 -6.91 -20.87 -9.09
N GLY A 113 -6.40 -20.13 -10.08
CA GLY A 113 -6.49 -20.50 -11.49
C GLY A 113 -5.67 -21.74 -11.83
N LEU A 114 -4.45 -21.86 -11.30
CA LEU A 114 -3.59 -23.01 -11.61
C LEU A 114 -4.16 -24.32 -11.04
N PRO A 115 -4.58 -24.42 -9.76
CA PRO A 115 -5.20 -25.64 -9.25
C PRO A 115 -6.50 -25.98 -9.95
N LEU A 116 -7.38 -25.00 -10.21
CA LEU A 116 -8.61 -25.26 -10.96
C LEU A 116 -8.32 -25.80 -12.37
N GLY A 117 -7.33 -25.24 -13.07
CA GLY A 117 -6.90 -25.73 -14.37
C GLY A 117 -6.34 -27.15 -14.32
N VAL A 118 -5.52 -27.47 -13.31
CA VAL A 118 -4.97 -28.82 -13.12
C VAL A 118 -6.06 -29.83 -12.76
N ILE A 119 -7.02 -29.47 -11.90
CA ILE A 119 -8.15 -30.32 -11.52
C ILE A 119 -9.07 -30.58 -12.71
N SER A 120 -9.43 -29.54 -13.48
CA SER A 120 -10.22 -29.67 -14.72
C SER A 120 -9.53 -30.57 -15.75
N ALA A 121 -8.21 -30.43 -15.92
CA ALA A 121 -7.44 -31.28 -16.84
C ALA A 121 -7.39 -32.75 -16.40
N LYS A 122 -7.27 -33.03 -15.09
CA LYS A 122 -7.29 -34.39 -14.55
C LYS A 122 -8.68 -35.01 -14.58
N ALA A 123 -9.73 -34.24 -14.28
CA ALA A 123 -11.11 -34.67 -14.23
C ALA A 123 -11.85 -34.35 -15.55
N LYS A 124 -11.23 -34.69 -16.68
CA LYS A 124 -11.75 -34.40 -18.03
C LYS A 124 -13.18 -34.93 -18.21
N ASN A 125 -14.08 -34.12 -18.79
CA ASN A 125 -15.51 -34.44 -18.99
C ASN A 125 -16.29 -34.70 -17.69
N SER A 126 -15.76 -34.33 -16.52
CA SER A 126 -16.51 -34.32 -15.27
C SER A 126 -17.30 -33.02 -15.13
N TRP A 127 -18.26 -32.99 -14.20
CA TRP A 127 -19.00 -31.77 -13.88
C TRP A 127 -18.07 -30.61 -13.44
N ILE A 128 -16.93 -30.90 -12.81
CA ILE A 128 -15.92 -29.92 -12.37
C ILE A 128 -15.23 -29.29 -13.58
N ASP A 129 -14.90 -30.10 -14.60
CA ASP A 129 -14.33 -29.63 -15.85
C ASP A 129 -15.32 -28.72 -16.61
N HIS A 130 -16.57 -29.15 -16.73
CA HIS A 130 -17.61 -28.34 -17.37
C HIS A 130 -17.86 -27.02 -16.63
N PHE A 131 -17.95 -27.05 -15.30
CA PHE A 131 -18.15 -25.84 -14.49
C PHE A 131 -16.97 -24.87 -14.60
N SER A 132 -15.73 -25.37 -14.50
CA SER A 132 -14.52 -24.56 -14.61
C SER A 132 -14.41 -23.89 -15.99
N ARG A 133 -14.72 -24.62 -17.07
CA ARG A 133 -14.70 -24.08 -18.44
C ARG A 133 -15.81 -23.06 -18.65
N PHE A 134 -17.02 -23.34 -18.17
CA PHE A 134 -18.13 -22.39 -18.24
C PHE A 134 -17.80 -21.08 -17.51
N PHE A 135 -17.28 -21.17 -16.28
CA PHE A 135 -16.89 -20.00 -15.51
C PHE A 135 -15.74 -19.23 -16.18
N SER A 136 -14.73 -19.93 -16.71
CA SER A 136 -13.59 -19.29 -17.39
C SER A 136 -14.02 -18.55 -18.66
N ILE A 137 -14.85 -19.17 -19.50
CA ILE A 137 -15.40 -18.53 -20.70
C ILE A 137 -16.29 -17.35 -20.30
N GLY A 138 -17.19 -17.54 -19.35
CA GLY A 138 -18.07 -16.48 -18.85
C GLY A 138 -17.30 -15.27 -18.32
N ALA A 139 -16.26 -15.49 -17.50
CA ALA A 139 -15.43 -14.43 -16.96
C ALA A 139 -14.68 -13.63 -18.05
N ILE A 140 -14.22 -14.30 -19.11
CA ILE A 140 -13.51 -13.64 -20.23
C ILE A 140 -14.47 -12.90 -21.16
N SER A 141 -15.71 -13.41 -21.31
CA SER A 141 -16.71 -12.81 -22.19
C SER A 141 -17.36 -11.55 -21.64
N ILE A 142 -17.34 -11.34 -20.31
CA ILE A 142 -17.90 -10.14 -19.69
C ILE A 142 -16.96 -8.95 -19.94
N PRO A 143 -17.46 -7.81 -20.48
CA PRO A 143 -16.65 -6.61 -20.60
C PRO A 143 -16.12 -6.15 -19.23
N THR A 144 -14.82 -5.89 -19.16
CA THR A 144 -14.13 -5.56 -17.91
C THR A 144 -14.70 -4.33 -17.21
N PHE A 145 -15.09 -3.30 -17.98
CA PHE A 145 -15.73 -2.10 -17.42
C PHE A 145 -17.08 -2.42 -16.77
N TRP A 146 -17.88 -3.30 -17.37
CA TRP A 146 -19.18 -3.69 -16.84
C TRP A 146 -19.02 -4.50 -15.56
N LEU A 147 -18.07 -5.44 -15.54
CA LEU A 147 -17.73 -6.19 -14.34
C LEU A 147 -17.30 -5.25 -13.21
N ALA A 148 -16.45 -4.26 -13.52
CA ALA A 148 -16.01 -3.26 -12.55
C ALA A 148 -17.19 -2.47 -11.97
N LEU A 149 -18.14 -2.03 -12.80
CA LEU A 149 -19.34 -1.32 -12.35
C LEU A 149 -20.24 -2.19 -11.46
N VAL A 150 -20.47 -3.45 -11.82
CA VAL A 150 -21.27 -4.38 -11.02
C VAL A 150 -20.60 -4.68 -9.69
N LEU A 151 -19.28 -4.94 -9.69
CA LEU A 151 -18.52 -5.14 -8.45
C LEU A 151 -18.56 -3.88 -7.58
N GLN A 152 -18.46 -2.68 -8.16
CA GLN A 152 -18.61 -1.44 -7.41
C GLN A 152 -20.02 -1.31 -6.81
N LEU A 153 -21.08 -1.62 -7.55
CA LEU A 153 -22.44 -1.61 -7.03
C LEU A 153 -22.60 -2.57 -5.83
N ILE A 154 -22.09 -3.78 -5.95
CA ILE A 154 -22.20 -4.80 -4.90
C ILE A 154 -21.34 -4.42 -3.68
N PHE A 155 -20.05 -4.19 -3.86
CA PHE A 155 -19.11 -4.05 -2.75
C PHE A 155 -19.09 -2.65 -2.12
N PHE A 156 -19.38 -1.61 -2.88
CA PHE A 156 -19.47 -0.25 -2.33
C PHE A 156 -20.91 0.11 -1.95
N MET A 157 -21.90 -0.08 -2.82
CA MET A 157 -23.27 0.40 -2.55
C MET A 157 -24.10 -0.56 -1.70
N LEU A 158 -24.01 -1.88 -1.94
CA LEU A 158 -24.86 -2.85 -1.21
C LEU A 158 -24.21 -3.35 0.08
N LEU A 159 -22.91 -3.66 0.04
CA LEU A 159 -22.17 -4.22 1.17
C LEU A 159 -21.41 -3.17 1.99
N GLU A 160 -21.16 -1.98 1.45
CA GLU A 160 -20.38 -0.91 2.08
C GLU A 160 -18.98 -1.35 2.58
N VAL A 161 -18.41 -2.41 1.98
CA VAL A 161 -17.11 -2.99 2.37
C VAL A 161 -15.95 -2.22 1.75
N LEU A 162 -16.10 -1.78 0.50
CA LEU A 162 -15.05 -1.12 -0.26
C LEU A 162 -15.38 0.37 -0.49
N PRO A 163 -14.36 1.26 -0.59
CA PRO A 163 -14.60 2.66 -0.91
C PRO A 163 -15.08 2.85 -2.36
N SER A 164 -15.79 3.95 -2.63
CA SER A 164 -16.25 4.32 -3.98
C SER A 164 -15.11 4.60 -4.97
N GLY A 165 -13.93 4.96 -4.48
CA GLY A 165 -12.78 5.27 -5.32
C GLY A 165 -11.50 5.52 -4.51
N GLY A 166 -10.37 5.18 -5.12
CA GLY A 166 -9.05 5.24 -4.49
C GLY A 166 -8.80 4.08 -3.52
N GLN A 167 -7.60 4.06 -2.93
CA GLN A 167 -7.16 2.97 -2.03
C GLN A 167 -7.77 3.06 -0.62
N LEU A 168 -8.17 4.26 -0.20
CA LEU A 168 -8.75 4.52 1.13
C LEU A 168 -10.02 5.32 1.00
N SER A 169 -10.96 5.06 1.91
CA SER A 169 -12.13 5.90 2.08
C SER A 169 -11.73 7.32 2.50
N MET A 170 -12.54 8.30 2.08
CA MET A 170 -12.30 9.71 2.43
C MET A 170 -12.28 9.92 3.94
N LYS A 171 -13.11 9.17 4.69
CA LYS A 171 -13.15 9.19 6.15
C LYS A 171 -11.79 8.80 6.75
N ILE A 172 -11.18 7.72 6.26
CA ILE A 172 -9.87 7.27 6.78
C ILE A 172 -8.79 8.29 6.47
N LYS A 173 -8.75 8.86 5.25
CA LYS A 173 -7.75 9.87 4.87
C LYS A 173 -7.81 11.16 5.69
N LEU A 174 -8.98 11.54 6.17
CA LEU A 174 -9.18 12.78 6.93
C LEU A 174 -8.95 12.60 8.43
N PHE A 175 -9.21 11.42 8.98
CA PHE A 175 -9.19 11.18 10.43
C PHE A 175 -8.04 10.29 10.90
N GLN A 176 -7.23 9.73 10.00
CA GLN A 176 -6.11 8.85 10.35
C GLN A 176 -4.84 9.20 9.57
N ASP A 177 -3.77 9.46 10.31
CA ASP A 177 -2.43 9.57 9.75
C ASP A 177 -1.90 8.17 9.44
N ILE A 178 -1.91 7.80 8.16
CA ILE A 178 -1.36 6.52 7.71
C ILE A 178 0.10 6.73 7.32
N PRO A 179 1.04 6.00 7.94
CA PRO A 179 2.45 6.19 7.68
C PRO A 179 2.79 5.71 6.26
N HIS A 180 3.25 6.62 5.42
CA HIS A 180 3.70 6.35 4.05
C HIS A 180 5.18 5.90 4.04
N VAL A 181 5.49 4.78 4.69
CA VAL A 181 6.89 4.31 4.82
C VAL A 181 7.37 3.65 3.52
N THR A 182 6.54 2.76 2.95
CA THR A 182 6.98 1.87 1.86
C THR A 182 6.38 2.22 0.50
N GLY A 183 5.41 3.16 0.45
CA GLY A 183 4.59 3.42 -0.74
C GLY A 183 3.54 2.35 -1.05
N PHE A 184 3.71 1.11 -0.56
CA PHE A 184 2.75 0.00 -0.63
C PHE A 184 1.71 0.08 0.47
N MET A 185 0.43 0.16 0.12
CA MET A 185 -0.61 0.49 1.07
C MET A 185 -1.05 -0.70 1.92
N PHE A 186 -1.14 -1.91 1.37
CA PHE A 186 -1.41 -3.11 2.15
C PHE A 186 -0.28 -3.39 3.13
N LEU A 187 0.98 -3.31 2.69
CA LEU A 187 2.13 -3.49 3.59
C LEU A 187 2.16 -2.43 4.71
N ASN A 188 1.87 -1.16 4.40
CA ASN A 188 1.81 -0.11 5.42
C ASN A 188 0.65 -0.34 6.41
N CYS A 189 -0.48 -0.90 5.96
CA CYS A 189 -1.62 -1.22 6.82
C CYS A 189 -1.29 -2.38 7.77
N ASP A 190 -0.63 -3.43 7.26
CA ASP A 190 -0.17 -4.57 8.08
C ASP A 190 0.89 -4.13 9.10
N ILE A 191 1.86 -3.31 8.70
CA ILE A 191 2.86 -2.74 9.61
C ILE A 191 2.17 -1.89 10.69
N SER A 192 1.23 -1.03 10.31
CA SER A 192 0.48 -0.20 11.26
C SER A 192 -0.35 -1.04 12.24
N PHE A 193 -0.96 -2.13 11.75
CA PHE A 193 -1.68 -3.10 12.58
C PHE A 193 -0.75 -3.79 13.59
N LEU A 194 0.41 -4.28 13.14
CA LEU A 194 1.43 -4.90 13.99
C LEU A 194 1.96 -3.93 15.06
N PHE A 195 2.24 -2.67 14.68
CA PHE A 195 2.66 -1.64 15.63
C PHE A 195 1.58 -1.36 16.67
N LYS A 196 0.33 -1.19 16.25
CA LYS A 196 -0.80 -0.94 17.17
C LYS A 196 -1.03 -2.10 18.14
N GLN A 197 -0.84 -3.35 17.69
CA GLN A 197 -0.91 -4.54 18.54
C GLN A 197 0.21 -4.55 19.59
N LYS A 198 1.43 -4.17 19.20
CA LYS A 198 2.59 -4.10 20.11
C LYS A 198 2.39 -3.04 21.21
N THR A 199 1.80 -1.90 20.89
CA THR A 199 1.46 -0.85 21.89
C THR A 199 0.31 -1.28 22.81
N PHE A 200 -0.58 -2.14 22.33
CA PHE A 200 -1.72 -2.65 23.10
C PHE A 200 -1.33 -3.73 24.12
N PHE A 201 -0.26 -4.49 23.86
CA PHE A 201 0.31 -5.49 24.77
C PHE A 201 1.59 -4.96 25.44
N SER A 202 1.48 -4.00 26.35
CA SER A 202 2.59 -3.63 27.23
C SER A 202 2.51 -4.46 28.52
N SER A 203 3.42 -5.44 28.68
CA SER A 203 3.51 -6.26 29.89
C SER A 203 4.39 -5.57 30.93
N LYS A 204 3.86 -5.31 32.13
CA LYS A 204 4.65 -4.78 33.25
C LYS A 204 4.88 -5.90 34.27
N ILE A 205 6.13 -6.33 34.42
CA ILE A 205 6.50 -7.31 35.45
C ILE A 205 6.58 -6.55 36.78
N THR A 206 5.65 -6.82 37.70
CA THR A 206 5.71 -6.29 39.06
C THR A 206 6.56 -7.22 39.93
N SER A 207 7.62 -6.69 40.53
CA SER A 207 8.45 -7.40 41.50
C SER A 207 7.61 -7.87 42.71
N PRO A 208 7.92 -9.03 43.31
CA PRO A 208 7.12 -9.59 44.40
C PRO A 208 7.17 -8.71 45.66
N GLU A 209 6.07 -8.68 46.42
CA GLU A 209 6.05 -8.09 47.77
C GLU A 209 7.00 -8.86 48.70
N VAL A 210 7.74 -8.11 49.53
CA VAL A 210 8.78 -8.65 50.42
C VAL A 210 8.21 -9.75 51.31
N GLY A 211 8.68 -10.99 51.10
CA GLY A 211 8.26 -12.17 51.87
C GLY A 211 7.42 -13.20 51.11
N SER A 212 7.08 -12.99 49.83
CA SER A 212 6.35 -13.97 49.00
C SER A 212 7.19 -14.49 47.83
N SER A 213 7.22 -15.81 47.63
CA SER A 213 7.93 -16.46 46.51
C SER A 213 7.15 -16.44 45.19
N ASN A 214 5.94 -15.91 45.16
CA ASN A 214 5.07 -15.95 43.98
C ASN A 214 5.24 -14.71 43.11
N LEU A 215 5.72 -14.90 41.87
CA LEU A 215 5.75 -13.85 40.87
C LEU A 215 4.36 -13.71 40.21
N LYS A 216 3.84 -12.50 40.18
CA LYS A 216 2.63 -12.14 39.42
C LYS A 216 3.05 -11.42 38.15
N ILE A 217 2.82 -12.04 37.01
CA ILE A 217 2.93 -11.37 35.71
C ILE A 217 1.54 -10.84 35.37
N VAL A 218 1.41 -9.52 35.29
CA VAL A 218 0.15 -8.84 35.00
C VAL A 218 0.20 -8.29 33.58
N PHE A 219 -0.56 -8.92 32.69
CA PHE A 219 -0.80 -8.37 31.37
C PHE A 219 -1.88 -7.30 31.50
N THR A 220 -1.50 -6.04 31.32
CA THR A 220 -2.39 -4.90 31.47
C THR A 220 -2.91 -4.48 30.10
N LYS A 221 -4.23 -4.32 29.98
CA LYS A 221 -4.86 -3.74 28.79
C LYS A 221 -5.07 -2.26 29.07
N VAL A 222 -4.42 -1.42 28.27
CA VAL A 222 -4.61 0.03 28.33
C VAL A 222 -5.69 0.40 27.30
N LEU A 223 -6.85 0.82 27.78
CA LEU A 223 -7.93 1.30 26.93
C LEU A 223 -7.84 2.83 26.83
N PHE A 224 -7.47 3.32 25.66
CA PHE A 224 -7.49 4.76 25.37
C PHE A 224 -8.91 5.18 24.97
N PRO A 225 -9.52 6.19 25.61
CA PRO A 225 -10.81 6.72 25.22
C PRO A 225 -10.72 7.55 23.92
N HIS A 226 -11.89 7.82 23.32
CA HIS A 226 -12.05 8.65 22.12
C HIS A 226 -11.41 10.04 22.35
N PRO A 227 -10.73 10.66 21.35
CA PRO A 227 -9.99 11.93 21.53
C PRO A 227 -10.76 13.10 22.16
N ASP A 228 -12.08 13.14 22.01
CA ASP A 228 -12.95 14.22 22.54
C ASP A 228 -13.57 13.88 23.91
N SER A 229 -13.22 12.73 24.50
CA SER A 229 -13.71 12.34 25.82
C SER A 229 -12.79 12.89 26.92
N PRO A 230 -13.32 13.58 27.94
CA PRO A 230 -12.52 14.12 29.05
C PRO A 230 -12.04 13.03 30.04
N THR A 231 -12.15 11.75 29.69
CA THR A 231 -11.82 10.63 30.57
C THR A 231 -10.35 10.22 30.44
N THR A 232 -9.71 9.94 31.56
CA THR A 232 -8.33 9.43 31.57
C THR A 232 -8.29 7.97 31.10
N PRO A 233 -7.19 7.51 30.48
CA PRO A 233 -7.06 6.14 29.99
C PRO A 233 -7.25 5.13 31.12
N ARG A 234 -8.17 4.18 30.91
CA ARG A 234 -8.52 3.17 31.92
C ARG A 234 -7.62 1.96 31.71
N VAL A 235 -6.79 1.68 32.72
CA VAL A 235 -5.91 0.51 32.75
C VAL A 235 -6.61 -0.59 33.52
N SER A 236 -6.93 -1.71 32.87
CA SER A 236 -7.49 -2.88 33.55
C SER A 236 -6.60 -4.11 33.39
N PRO A 237 -6.45 -4.94 34.44
CA PRO A 237 -5.72 -6.20 34.32
C PRO A 237 -6.53 -7.12 33.41
N PHE A 238 -5.93 -7.53 32.31
CA PHE A 238 -6.57 -8.44 31.35
C PHE A 238 -6.37 -9.89 31.77
N PHE A 239 -5.17 -10.21 32.27
CA PHE A 239 -4.82 -11.55 32.70
C PHE A 239 -3.76 -11.51 33.80
N ILE A 240 -3.99 -12.26 34.89
CA ILE A 240 -3.07 -12.35 36.03
C ILE A 240 -2.59 -13.80 36.11
N PHE A 241 -1.31 -14.02 35.79
CA PHE A 241 -0.70 -15.33 35.91
C PHE A 241 0.14 -15.39 37.18
N ARG A 242 -0.17 -16.33 38.08
CA ARG A 242 0.61 -16.61 39.29
C ARG A 242 1.56 -17.76 38.99
N VAL A 243 2.86 -17.49 39.06
CA VAL A 243 3.88 -18.52 38.91
C VAL A 243 4.34 -18.91 40.31
N THR A 244 4.05 -20.14 40.72
CA THR A 244 4.67 -20.77 41.91
C THR A 244 5.98 -21.40 41.44
N PRO A 245 7.15 -20.91 41.86
CA PRO A 245 8.38 -21.25 41.17
C PRO A 245 8.94 -22.60 41.64
N SER A 246 9.34 -23.43 40.68
CA SER A 246 10.38 -24.43 40.91
C SER A 246 11.74 -23.72 40.85
N THR A 247 12.62 -24.02 41.80
CA THR A 247 13.85 -23.29 42.18
C THR A 247 14.77 -22.92 41.00
N ALA A 248 14.73 -23.67 39.90
CA ALA A 248 15.55 -23.43 38.71
C ALA A 248 15.17 -22.18 37.91
N LEU A 249 13.90 -21.74 37.94
CA LEU A 249 13.42 -20.60 37.13
C LEU A 249 13.68 -19.24 37.79
N ILE A 250 13.83 -19.19 39.12
CA ILE A 250 14.15 -17.94 39.83
C ILE A 250 15.56 -17.48 39.49
N GLN A 251 16.53 -18.40 39.40
CA GLN A 251 17.94 -18.07 39.27
C GLN A 251 18.32 -17.54 37.88
N SER A 252 17.58 -17.91 36.83
CA SER A 252 17.78 -17.35 35.48
C SER A 252 17.14 -15.97 35.34
N LEU A 253 15.98 -15.73 35.95
CA LEU A 253 15.25 -14.45 35.85
C LEU A 253 15.78 -13.36 36.77
N THR A 254 16.42 -13.70 37.89
CA THR A 254 17.08 -12.71 38.78
C THR A 254 18.48 -12.30 38.31
N ARG A 255 19.08 -13.03 37.36
CA ARG A 255 20.42 -12.70 36.85
C ARG A 255 20.44 -11.54 35.85
N GLU A 256 19.29 -11.18 35.28
CA GLU A 256 19.14 -10.06 34.33
C GLU A 256 18.80 -8.71 34.98
N GLY A 257 18.65 -8.66 36.31
CA GLY A 257 18.32 -7.43 37.03
C GLY A 257 19.21 -7.26 38.26
N ASN A 258 20.46 -6.83 38.08
CA ASN A 258 21.18 -6.23 39.20
C ASN A 258 20.68 -4.79 39.37
N PRO A 259 20.10 -4.41 40.52
CA PRO A 259 19.81 -3.01 40.81
C PRO A 259 21.12 -2.22 40.96
N GLU A 260 21.06 -0.94 40.59
CA GLU A 260 22.13 0.02 40.88
C GLU A 260 22.50 0.01 42.37
N TYR A 261 23.80 0.13 42.59
CA TYR A 261 24.48 0.15 43.87
C TYR A 261 23.86 1.14 44.87
N THR A 262 23.59 0.70 46.08
CA THR A 262 23.58 1.58 47.26
C THR A 262 24.26 0.90 48.45
N GLY A 263 25.57 1.15 48.54
CA GLY A 263 26.31 1.42 49.77
C GLY A 263 26.26 0.41 50.92
N LYS A 264 27.12 -0.61 50.88
CA LYS A 264 27.77 -1.15 52.10
C LYS A 264 29.07 -1.95 51.90
N TYR A 265 29.74 -1.77 50.76
CA TYR A 265 31.15 -2.13 50.59
C TYR A 265 31.92 -0.93 50.05
N PHE A 266 31.93 0.12 50.87
CA PHE A 266 32.73 1.33 50.66
C PHE A 266 33.67 1.46 51.84
N PHE A 267 34.56 0.47 52.02
CA PHE A 267 35.73 0.66 52.84
C PHE A 267 36.82 -0.26 52.36
N LYS A 268 37.94 0.39 52.00
CA LYS A 268 39.30 -0.14 52.07
C LYS A 268 39.63 -1.30 51.13
N PHE A 269 40.65 -1.21 50.32
CA PHE A 269 41.45 -0.09 49.86
C PHE A 269 42.26 -0.76 48.76
N LEU A 270 42.15 -0.27 47.54
CA LEU A 270 43.29 -0.32 46.65
C LEU A 270 44.24 0.76 47.20
N ILE A 271 44.96 0.50 48.32
CA ILE A 271 46.20 1.24 48.59
C ILE A 271 47.15 0.57 47.60
N ALA A 272 47.29 1.25 46.47
CA ALA A 272 48.01 0.79 45.30
C ALA A 272 49.41 0.28 45.69
N ASN A 273 49.73 -0.96 45.29
CA ASN A 273 50.99 -1.65 45.59
C ASN A 273 51.52 -1.49 47.02
N ALA A 274 51.29 -2.48 47.89
CA ALA A 274 52.32 -3.02 48.79
C ALA A 274 51.78 -4.17 49.66
N ALA A 275 52.53 -5.28 49.62
CA ALA A 275 52.52 -6.46 50.50
C ALA A 275 51.33 -7.43 50.39
#